data_AF-A0A1I6DTJ3-F1
#
_entry.id   AF-A0A1I6DTJ3-F1
#
_cell.length_a   1.000
_cell.length_b   1.000
_cell.length_c   1.000
_cell.angle_alpha   90.00
_cell.angle_beta   90.00
_cell.angle_gamma   90.00
#
_symmetry.space_group_name_H-M   'P 1'
#
loop_
_entity.id
_entity.type
_entity.pdbx_description
1 polymer ?
#
loop_
_entity_poly.entity_id
_entity_poly.type
_entity_poly.pdbx_seq_one_letter_code
_entity_poly.pdbx_strand_id
1 'polypeptide(L)'
;MAKQLLLNRGFENGLLNFYIQGTVSAYRDIAYCGTTSALLLSDPTSIAELSQVVMFLTPGTPVKFSFLTRKFYNEDIQGVSNVRAEVNFFSALGIAIPPGIVIAIRGRDISKTRWNYYEEYGEVPLGTVAAQMVIRLELPTSGTSGLLVDNLSLVA
;
A
#
# COMPACT_ATOMS: atom_id res chain seq x y z
N MET A 1 -3.38 -14.64 19.37
CA MET A 1 -2.18 -13.85 19.06
C MET A 1 -2.36 -13.31 17.66
N ALA A 2 -2.18 -12.01 17.45
CA ALA A 2 -2.45 -11.40 16.17
C ALA A 2 -1.41 -11.89 15.13
N LYS A 3 -1.88 -12.36 13.97
CA LYS A 3 -1.08 -13.00 12.92
C LYS A 3 -0.89 -12.03 11.77
N GLN A 4 0.36 -11.90 11.32
CA GLN A 4 0.67 -11.20 10.09
C GLN A 4 0.17 -11.99 8.88
N LEU A 5 -0.57 -11.31 8.01
CA LEU A 5 -1.24 -11.90 6.86
C LEU A 5 -0.51 -11.62 5.54
N LEU A 6 0.20 -10.49 5.43
CA LEU A 6 0.93 -10.13 4.22
C LEU A 6 2.27 -10.87 4.14
N LEU A 7 2.62 -11.25 2.92
CA LEU A 7 3.92 -11.82 2.55
C LEU A 7 4.84 -10.72 2.00
N ASN A 8 6.16 -10.95 2.11
CA ASN A 8 7.20 -10.10 1.53
C ASN A 8 7.06 -8.59 1.88
N ARG A 9 6.80 -8.33 3.16
CA ARG A 9 6.37 -7.03 3.71
C ARG A 9 7.38 -5.89 3.58
N GLY A 10 8.66 -6.23 3.60
CA GLY A 10 9.76 -5.31 3.40
C GLY A 10 10.41 -5.44 2.02
N PHE A 11 9.75 -6.11 1.07
CA PHE A 11 10.20 -6.20 -0.33
C PHE A 11 11.60 -6.80 -0.55
N GLU A 12 12.18 -7.49 0.44
CA GLU A 12 13.52 -8.11 0.33
C GLU A 12 13.59 -9.16 -0.79
N ASN A 13 12.46 -9.76 -1.15
CA ASN A 13 12.34 -10.66 -2.31
C ASN A 13 11.80 -9.93 -3.55
N GLY A 14 12.07 -8.64 -3.69
CA GLY A 14 11.51 -7.77 -4.73
C GLY A 14 10.00 -7.56 -4.55
N LEU A 15 9.24 -7.66 -5.64
CA LEU A 15 7.77 -7.50 -5.64
C LEU A 15 7.03 -8.86 -5.64
N LEU A 16 7.69 -9.93 -5.20
CA LEU A 16 7.07 -11.25 -5.12
C LEU A 16 5.80 -11.22 -4.24
N ASN A 17 4.75 -11.90 -4.69
CA ASN A 17 3.40 -11.97 -4.10
C ASN A 17 2.57 -10.68 -4.19
N PHE A 18 3.01 -9.70 -4.99
CA PHE A 18 2.23 -8.51 -5.26
C PHE A 18 1.77 -8.47 -6.72
N TYR A 19 0.54 -7.99 -6.91
CA TYR A 19 0.06 -7.51 -8.19
C TYR A 19 0.43 -6.03 -8.31
N ILE A 20 0.83 -5.63 -9.52
CA ILE A 20 1.24 -4.25 -9.81
C ILE A 20 0.43 -3.69 -10.98
N GLN A 21 0.16 -2.39 -10.92
CA GLN A 21 -0.37 -1.62 -12.04
C GLN A 21 0.46 -0.34 -12.20
N GLY A 22 0.80 0.00 -13.44
CA GLY A 22 1.66 1.13 -13.75
C GLY A 22 3.13 0.88 -13.40
N THR A 23 3.86 1.94 -13.05
CA THR A 23 5.30 1.88 -12.83
C THR A 23 5.62 1.61 -11.36
N VAL A 24 5.87 0.33 -11.05
CA VAL A 24 6.26 -0.13 -9.71
C VAL A 24 7.52 -0.99 -9.79
N SER A 25 8.49 -0.74 -8.92
CA SER A 25 9.76 -1.47 -8.89
C SER A 25 10.25 -1.70 -7.47
N ALA A 26 11.13 -2.68 -7.28
CA ALA A 26 11.87 -2.84 -6.04
C ALA A 26 13.11 -1.92 -6.07
N TYR A 27 13.31 -1.13 -5.02
CA TYR A 27 14.34 -0.11 -4.93
C TYR A 27 15.24 -0.35 -3.73
N ARG A 28 16.57 -0.39 -3.95
CA ARG A 28 17.53 -0.87 -2.95
C ARG A 28 18.31 0.22 -2.21
N ASP A 29 18.22 1.48 -2.64
CA ASP A 29 19.07 2.53 -2.08
C ASP A 29 18.46 3.16 -0.82
N ILE A 30 17.12 3.11 -0.70
CA ILE A 30 16.39 3.74 0.40
C ILE A 30 15.33 2.76 0.90
N ALA A 31 15.56 2.20 2.10
CA ALA A 31 14.63 1.35 2.82
C ALA A 31 14.41 1.83 4.26
N TYR A 32 13.27 1.48 4.86
CA TYR A 32 13.00 1.66 6.28
C TYR A 32 13.61 0.52 7.09
N CYS A 33 13.38 -0.72 6.65
CA CYS A 33 13.98 -1.91 7.23
C CYS A 33 14.58 -2.80 6.13
N GLY A 34 15.63 -3.54 6.47
CA GLY A 34 16.31 -4.39 5.50
C GLY A 34 17.07 -3.56 4.46
N THR A 35 16.90 -3.93 3.19
CA THR A 35 17.65 -3.37 2.05
C THR A 35 16.77 -2.89 0.92
N THR A 36 15.47 -3.21 0.91
CA THR A 36 14.60 -2.94 -0.23
C THR A 36 13.31 -2.23 0.18
N SER A 37 12.77 -1.42 -0.72
CA SER A 37 11.43 -0.85 -0.63
C SER A 37 10.71 -0.94 -1.96
N ALA A 38 9.40 -0.80 -1.98
CA ALA A 38 8.66 -0.63 -3.22
C ALA A 38 8.69 0.85 -3.64
N LEU A 39 9.14 1.11 -4.86
CA LEU A 39 9.07 2.42 -5.50
C LEU A 39 7.88 2.46 -6.45
N LEU A 40 6.95 3.37 -6.19
CA LEU A 40 5.81 3.68 -7.04
C LEU A 40 6.08 5.02 -7.74
N LEU A 41 5.91 5.05 -9.07
CA LEU A 41 6.05 6.25 -9.90
C LEU A 41 4.77 6.48 -10.69
N SER A 42 4.09 7.59 -10.42
CA SER A 42 2.87 8.00 -11.13
C SER A 42 3.11 9.27 -11.93
N ASP A 43 2.52 9.39 -13.10
CA ASP A 43 2.53 10.60 -13.93
C ASP A 43 1.08 11.01 -14.27
N PRO A 44 0.82 12.15 -14.94
CA PRO A 44 -0.55 12.63 -15.17
C PRO A 44 -1.42 11.70 -16.02
N THR A 45 -0.83 10.67 -16.64
CA THR A 45 -1.51 9.69 -17.49
C THR A 45 -1.58 8.29 -16.88
N SER A 46 -0.79 8.00 -15.84
CA SER A 46 -0.68 6.67 -15.26
C SER A 46 -0.51 6.68 -13.74
N ILE A 47 -1.37 5.90 -13.05
CA ILE A 47 -1.22 5.63 -11.62
C ILE A 47 -0.07 4.64 -11.38
N ALA A 48 0.38 4.54 -10.13
CA ALA A 48 1.17 3.39 -9.68
C ALA A 48 0.47 2.71 -8.52
N GLU A 49 0.30 1.40 -8.60
CA GLU A 49 -0.41 0.62 -7.59
C GLU A 49 0.31 -0.69 -7.30
N LEU A 50 0.32 -1.03 -6.02
CA LEU A 50 0.76 -2.30 -5.48
C LEU A 50 -0.40 -2.92 -4.69
N SER A 51 -0.72 -4.18 -4.93
CA SER A 51 -1.74 -4.89 -4.16
C SER A 51 -1.40 -6.34 -3.85
N GLN A 52 -1.98 -6.87 -2.78
CA GLN A 52 -1.85 -8.28 -2.39
C GLN A 52 -3.19 -8.80 -1.87
N VAL A 53 -3.57 -9.99 -2.32
CA VAL A 53 -4.78 -10.68 -1.88
C VAL A 53 -4.44 -11.67 -0.78
N VAL A 54 -5.19 -11.62 0.31
CA VAL A 54 -5.14 -12.58 1.42
C VAL A 54 -6.45 -13.34 1.46
N MET A 55 -6.36 -14.66 1.53
CA MET A 55 -7.52 -15.57 1.58
C MET A 55 -7.78 -16.06 3.01
N PHE A 56 -8.98 -16.58 3.23
CA PHE A 56 -9.38 -17.30 4.45
C PHE A 56 -9.37 -16.44 5.72
N LEU A 57 -9.88 -15.22 5.61
CA LEU A 57 -10.12 -14.35 6.76
C LEU A 57 -11.36 -14.80 7.52
N THR A 58 -11.29 -14.81 8.85
CA THR A 58 -12.44 -15.13 9.70
C THR A 58 -13.27 -13.87 9.94
N PRO A 59 -14.57 -13.86 9.61
CA PRO A 59 -15.45 -12.74 9.93
C PRO A 59 -15.47 -12.39 11.43
N GLY A 60 -15.64 -11.11 11.74
CA GLY A 60 -15.60 -10.58 13.12
C GLY A 60 -14.18 -10.46 13.69
N THR A 61 -13.14 -10.81 12.93
CA THR A 61 -11.75 -10.66 13.40
C THR A 61 -11.34 -9.20 13.32
N PRO A 62 -10.77 -8.62 14.40
CA PRO A 62 -10.20 -7.28 14.35
C PRO A 62 -8.95 -7.28 13.47
N VAL A 63 -8.81 -6.28 12.60
CA VAL A 63 -7.70 -6.17 11.66
C VAL A 63 -7.02 -4.81 11.81
N LYS A 64 -5.70 -4.81 11.79
CA LYS A 64 -4.88 -3.59 11.69
C LYS A 64 -4.10 -3.58 10.40
N PHE A 65 -4.28 -2.54 9.60
CA PHE A 65 -3.46 -2.28 8.43
C PHE A 65 -2.48 -1.14 8.72
N SER A 66 -1.21 -1.31 8.36
CA SER A 66 -0.16 -0.31 8.59
C SER A 66 0.97 -0.43 7.58
N PHE A 67 1.66 0.67 7.34
CA PHE A 67 2.80 0.76 6.42
C PHE A 67 3.58 2.06 6.66
N LEU A 68 4.78 2.13 6.08
CA LEU A 68 5.58 3.35 6.05
C LEU A 68 5.72 3.89 4.64
N THR A 69 5.74 5.22 4.51
CA THR A 69 6.06 5.87 3.24
C THR A 69 7.05 7.00 3.35
N ARG A 70 7.75 7.24 2.25
CA ARG A 70 8.66 8.38 2.07
C ARG A 70 8.56 8.87 0.64
N LYS A 71 8.55 10.19 0.43
CA LYS A 71 8.58 10.74 -0.94
C LYS A 71 9.89 10.37 -1.64
N PHE A 72 9.79 10.08 -2.93
CA PHE A 72 10.93 9.83 -3.79
C PHE A 72 11.03 10.90 -4.88
N TYR A 73 12.24 11.41 -5.11
CA TYR A 73 12.56 12.33 -6.20
C TYR A 73 13.83 11.83 -6.86
N ASN A 74 13.80 11.63 -8.19
CA ASN A 74 15.04 11.34 -8.92
C ASN A 74 15.73 12.66 -9.33
N GLU A 75 15.00 13.63 -9.91
CA GLU A 75 15.45 15.02 -10.16
C GLU A 75 14.24 15.97 -10.30
N ASP A 76 14.29 17.19 -9.74
CA ASP A 76 13.40 18.35 -9.98
C ASP A 76 11.90 18.10 -10.31
N ILE A 77 11.28 17.15 -9.64
CA ILE A 77 9.85 16.88 -9.84
C ILE A 77 9.01 17.77 -8.92
N GLN A 78 8.11 18.58 -9.51
CA GLN A 78 7.12 19.38 -8.77
C GLN A 78 5.81 18.64 -8.47
N GLY A 79 5.70 17.36 -8.87
CA GLY A 79 4.50 16.55 -8.69
C GLY A 79 4.36 16.01 -7.27
N VAL A 80 3.18 16.19 -6.68
CA VAL A 80 2.84 15.64 -5.37
C VAL A 80 1.52 14.90 -5.49
N SER A 81 1.59 13.60 -5.79
CA SER A 81 0.42 12.74 -5.83
C SER A 81 -0.10 12.41 -4.45
N ASN A 82 -1.42 12.37 -4.32
CA ASN A 82 -2.04 11.79 -3.13
C ASN A 82 -1.83 10.27 -3.12
N VAL A 83 -1.86 9.69 -1.93
CA VAL A 83 -1.77 8.25 -1.73
C VAL A 83 -3.10 7.79 -1.20
N ARG A 84 -3.62 6.71 -1.78
CA ARG A 84 -4.80 6.02 -1.31
C ARG A 84 -4.41 4.59 -0.98
N ALA A 85 -4.53 4.23 0.29
CA ALA A 85 -4.25 2.88 0.75
C ALA A 85 -5.52 2.27 1.32
N GLU A 86 -5.81 1.02 0.96
CA GLU A 86 -7.09 0.39 1.25
C GLU A 86 -6.93 -1.07 1.64
N VAL A 87 -7.88 -1.56 2.43
CA VAL A 87 -8.17 -2.98 2.57
C VAL A 87 -9.61 -3.20 2.19
N ASN A 88 -9.81 -3.85 1.06
CA ASN A 88 -11.12 -4.19 0.52
C ASN A 88 -11.43 -5.64 0.87
N PHE A 89 -12.58 -5.90 1.49
CA PHE A 89 -13.02 -7.26 1.81
C PHE A 89 -13.94 -7.78 0.71
N PHE A 90 -13.83 -9.06 0.36
CA PHE A 90 -14.58 -9.66 -0.73
C PHE A 90 -15.35 -10.90 -0.28
N SER A 91 -16.57 -11.03 -0.80
CA SER A 91 -17.39 -12.24 -0.68
C SER A 91 -16.88 -13.35 -1.61
N ALA A 92 -17.42 -14.57 -1.43
CA ALA A 92 -17.13 -15.70 -2.32
C ALA A 92 -17.53 -15.44 -3.79
N LEU A 93 -18.41 -14.47 -4.04
CA LEU A 93 -18.81 -14.06 -5.39
C LEU A 93 -17.91 -12.95 -5.98
N GLY A 94 -16.84 -12.57 -5.28
CA GLY A 94 -15.95 -11.48 -5.69
C GLY A 94 -16.54 -10.08 -5.50
N ILE A 95 -17.61 -9.95 -4.72
CA ILE A 95 -18.26 -8.66 -4.44
C ILE A 95 -17.59 -8.01 -3.25
N ALA A 96 -17.20 -6.74 -3.38
CA ALA A 96 -16.64 -5.96 -2.27
C ALA A 96 -17.70 -5.74 -1.18
N ILE A 97 -17.35 -6.04 0.08
CA ILE A 97 -18.21 -5.93 1.25
C ILE A 97 -17.76 -4.72 2.08
N PRO A 98 -18.60 -3.67 2.24
CA PRO A 98 -18.30 -2.58 3.15
C PRO A 98 -18.57 -2.97 4.62
N PRO A 99 -17.91 -2.31 5.60
CA PRO A 99 -16.87 -1.30 5.41
C PRO A 99 -15.52 -1.95 5.05
N GLY A 100 -14.75 -1.29 4.17
CA GLY A 100 -13.32 -1.53 4.03
C GLY A 100 -12.51 -0.64 4.97
N ILE A 101 -11.19 -0.78 4.96
CA ILE A 101 -10.26 0.16 5.60
C ILE A 101 -9.75 1.12 4.52
N VAL A 102 -9.73 2.42 4.77
CA VAL A 102 -9.23 3.42 3.82
C VAL A 102 -8.37 4.45 4.54
N ILE A 103 -7.13 4.64 4.07
CA ILE A 103 -6.19 5.66 4.51
C ILE A 103 -5.92 6.59 3.32
N ALA A 104 -6.52 7.77 3.36
CA ALA A 104 -6.32 8.82 2.35
C ALA A 104 -5.24 9.81 2.82
N ILE A 105 -4.10 9.83 2.12
CA ILE A 105 -2.94 10.64 2.50
C ILE A 105 -2.74 11.72 1.45
N ARG A 106 -2.70 12.98 1.89
CA ARG A 106 -2.32 14.06 0.98
C ARG A 106 -0.83 13.96 0.71
N GLY A 107 -0.44 13.92 -0.56
CA GLY A 107 0.96 13.78 -0.92
C GLY A 107 1.83 14.85 -0.26
N ARG A 108 1.31 16.08 -0.11
CA ARG A 108 2.06 17.21 0.44
C ARG A 108 2.51 16.97 1.89
N ASP A 109 1.77 16.14 2.63
CA ASP A 109 2.02 15.85 4.05
C ASP A 109 3.10 14.77 4.24
N ILE A 110 3.47 14.05 3.17
CA ILE A 110 4.53 13.02 3.21
C ILE A 110 5.90 13.70 3.21
N SER A 111 6.82 13.27 4.07
CA SER A 111 8.17 13.82 4.12
C SER A 111 9.09 13.23 3.04
N LYS A 112 10.07 14.05 2.62
CA LYS A 112 11.18 13.65 1.74
C LYS A 112 12.32 12.98 2.50
N THR A 113 12.49 13.31 3.78
CA THR A 113 13.69 12.94 4.56
C THR A 113 13.40 11.90 5.64
N ARG A 114 12.15 11.81 6.11
CA ARG A 114 11.72 10.81 7.10
C ARG A 114 10.65 9.89 6.54
N TRP A 115 10.65 8.66 7.05
CA TRP A 115 9.54 7.74 6.89
C TRP A 115 8.35 8.19 7.73
N ASN A 116 7.15 8.11 7.15
CA ASN A 116 5.89 8.49 7.78
C ASN A 116 5.10 7.20 7.97
N TYR A 117 4.70 6.92 9.21
CA TYR A 117 3.94 5.73 9.56
C TYR A 117 2.45 6.03 9.48
N TYR A 118 1.71 5.11 8.86
CA TYR A 118 0.25 5.16 8.77
C TYR A 118 -0.31 3.85 9.27
N GLU A 119 -1.40 3.93 10.03
CA GLU A 119 -2.18 2.76 10.42
C GLU A 119 -3.66 3.09 10.49
N GLU A 120 -4.48 2.09 10.24
CA GLU A 120 -5.91 2.11 10.54
C GLU A 120 -6.40 0.72 10.97
N TYR A 121 -7.53 0.73 11.65
CA TYR A 121 -8.16 -0.45 12.23
C TYR A 121 -9.51 -0.71 11.55
N GLY A 122 -9.89 -1.98 11.52
CA GLY A 122 -11.19 -2.41 11.05
C GLY A 122 -11.56 -3.77 11.62
N GLU A 123 -12.69 -4.29 11.19
CA GLU A 123 -13.15 -5.64 11.51
C GLU A 123 -13.55 -6.33 10.22
N VAL A 124 -13.23 -7.62 10.07
CA VAL A 124 -13.61 -8.40 8.89
C VAL A 124 -15.13 -8.53 8.82
N PRO A 125 -15.80 -8.00 7.77
CA PRO A 125 -17.25 -8.09 7.64
C PRO A 125 -17.75 -9.53 7.49
N LEU A 126 -19.01 -9.77 7.86
CA LEU A 126 -19.69 -11.05 7.61
C LEU A 126 -19.70 -11.40 6.12
N GLY A 127 -19.47 -12.68 5.81
CA GLY A 127 -19.44 -13.18 4.44
C GLY A 127 -18.12 -12.96 3.69
N THR A 128 -17.12 -12.34 4.33
CA THR A 128 -15.78 -12.18 3.75
C THR A 128 -15.08 -13.52 3.61
N VAL A 129 -14.44 -13.73 2.45
CA VAL A 129 -13.53 -14.87 2.21
C VAL A 129 -12.12 -14.43 1.86
N ALA A 130 -11.95 -13.18 1.40
CA ALA A 130 -10.68 -12.62 1.01
C ALA A 130 -10.61 -11.13 1.34
N ALA A 131 -9.40 -10.60 1.50
CA ALA A 131 -9.14 -9.17 1.49
C ALA A 131 -8.08 -8.86 0.44
N GLN A 132 -8.21 -7.71 -0.19
CA GLN A 132 -7.17 -7.12 -1.02
C GLN A 132 -6.65 -5.87 -0.31
N MET A 133 -5.37 -5.90 0.04
CA MET A 133 -4.66 -4.68 0.41
C MET A 133 -4.19 -4.00 -0.86
N VAL A 134 -4.39 -2.68 -0.95
CA VAL A 134 -3.98 -1.84 -2.08
C VAL A 134 -3.23 -0.62 -1.54
N ILE A 135 -2.11 -0.27 -2.16
CA ILE A 135 -1.50 1.06 -2.04
C ILE A 135 -1.38 1.64 -3.43
N ARG A 136 -2.05 2.77 -3.64
CA ARG A 136 -2.08 3.50 -4.89
C ARG A 136 -1.50 4.88 -4.71
N LEU A 137 -0.58 5.24 -5.60
CA LEU A 137 -0.16 6.61 -5.85
C LEU A 137 -1.02 7.16 -6.98
N GLU A 138 -1.85 8.16 -6.66
CA GLU A 138 -2.81 8.75 -7.58
C GLU A 138 -2.13 9.59 -8.66
N LEU A 139 -2.87 9.97 -9.71
CA LEU A 139 -2.35 10.84 -10.76
C LEU A 139 -1.96 12.22 -10.20
N PRO A 140 -0.71 12.69 -10.40
CA PRO A 140 -0.36 14.08 -10.13
C PRO A 140 -0.92 14.98 -11.24
N THR A 141 -1.08 16.26 -10.94
CA THR A 141 -1.48 17.26 -11.94
C THR A 141 -0.41 17.48 -13.02
N SER A 142 0.87 17.34 -12.67
CA SER A 142 2.00 17.48 -13.59
C SER A 142 3.22 16.73 -13.06
N GLY A 143 4.13 16.36 -13.98
CA GLY A 143 5.37 15.65 -13.68
C GLY A 143 5.15 14.24 -13.11
N THR A 144 6.23 13.57 -12.72
CA THR A 144 6.20 12.21 -12.15
C THR A 144 6.32 12.24 -10.63
N SER A 145 5.25 11.94 -9.89
CA SER A 145 5.34 11.77 -8.44
C SER A 145 5.95 10.43 -8.08
N GLY A 146 6.86 10.41 -7.10
CA GLY A 146 7.47 9.19 -6.58
C GLY A 146 7.16 8.93 -5.11
N LEU A 147 6.92 7.68 -4.77
CA LEU A 147 6.67 7.21 -3.41
C LEU A 147 7.44 5.92 -3.14
N LEU A 148 8.19 5.90 -2.05
CA LEU A 148 8.68 4.68 -1.45
C LEU A 148 7.69 4.18 -0.40
N VAL A 149 7.43 2.88 -0.41
CA VAL A 149 6.58 2.16 0.53
C VAL A 149 7.40 1.04 1.15
N ASP A 150 7.30 0.85 2.45
CA ASP A 150 8.00 -0.19 3.17
C ASP A 150 7.24 -0.71 4.39
N ASN A 151 7.65 -1.89 4.87
CA ASN A 151 7.21 -2.55 6.10
C ASN A 151 5.68 -2.66 6.18
N LEU A 152 5.08 -3.17 5.10
CA LEU A 152 3.65 -3.42 5.01
C LEU A 152 3.20 -4.39 6.09
N SER A 153 2.02 -4.18 6.64
CA SER A 153 1.51 -5.07 7.68
C SER A 153 -0.02 -5.07 7.69
N LEU A 154 -0.60 -6.26 7.54
CA LEU A 154 -2.01 -6.53 7.79
C LEU A 154 -2.07 -7.63 8.84
N VAL A 155 -2.56 -7.29 10.03
CA VAL A 155 -2.54 -8.18 11.19
C VAL A 155 -3.97 -8.44 11.64
N ALA A 156 -4.31 -9.71 11.86
CA ALA A 156 -5.63 -10.17 12.32
C ALA A 156 -5.51 -11.21 13.45
#